data_AF-A0A8B7DWN2-F1
#
_entry.id   AF-A0A8B7DWN2-F1
#
_cell.length_a   1.000
_cell.length_b   1.000
_cell.length_c   1.000
_cell.angle_alpha   90.00
_cell.angle_beta   90.00
_cell.angle_gamma   90.00
#
_symmetry.space_group_name_H-M   'P 1'
#
loop_
_entity.id
_entity.type
_entity.pdbx_description
1 polymer ?
#
loop_
_entity_poly.entity_id
_entity_poly.type
_entity_poly.pdbx_seq_one_letter_code
_entity_poly.pdbx_strand_id
1 'polypeptide(L)'
;MEFCASVYAYNCLSFEEIMANKKLESCLSMICGLSNNNQNIILKFLVNLNPSKKSKEESSLLVSILDRLSKSIKVFDDFNFFYECFYESQSSFTDEIKSIVDEQNELNDGWKISIDDGKTSYATSCENYFVNYYIKSGRKLKWLIVDKNILSDEEKNLLIRCSTNVRNVWFCRPINFEGWKPKDKIEWLAIWILDYYLITKKDFEENFLPWINLCEELNLLLHDDIDFIKDICEWIRCSNIKKFVILYRGKYFRNVDELTL
;
A
#
# COMPACT_ATOMS: atom_id res chain seq x y z
N MET A 1 13.47 -23.84 8.08
CA MET A 1 12.40 -24.88 8.04
C MET A 1 11.38 -24.56 6.95
N GLU A 2 10.92 -23.31 6.85
CA GLU A 2 9.95 -22.86 5.84
C GLU A 2 10.37 -23.17 4.40
N PHE A 3 11.65 -22.97 4.04
CA PHE A 3 12.13 -23.34 2.70
C PHE A 3 11.98 -24.84 2.40
N CYS A 4 12.44 -25.73 3.28
CA CYS A 4 12.30 -27.17 3.06
C CYS A 4 10.83 -27.62 3.04
N ALA A 5 9.99 -27.02 3.89
CA ALA A 5 8.55 -27.26 3.87
C ALA A 5 7.92 -26.78 2.56
N SER A 6 8.38 -25.65 2.03
CA SER A 6 7.93 -25.10 0.76
C SER A 6 8.33 -25.98 -0.42
N VAL A 7 9.57 -26.46 -0.44
CA VAL A 7 10.07 -27.40 -1.46
C VAL A 7 9.31 -28.72 -1.40
N TYR A 8 9.04 -29.24 -0.21
CA TYR A 8 8.23 -30.46 -0.06
C TYR A 8 6.80 -30.24 -0.54
N ALA A 9 6.16 -29.17 -0.10
CA ALA A 9 4.79 -28.83 -0.48
C ALA A 9 4.66 -28.68 -2.00
N TYR A 10 5.59 -27.96 -2.63
CA TYR A 10 5.64 -27.80 -4.08
C TYR A 10 5.71 -29.13 -4.85
N ASN A 11 6.55 -30.05 -4.37
CA ASN A 11 6.79 -31.31 -5.09
C ASN A 11 5.76 -32.40 -4.78
N CYS A 12 5.05 -32.32 -3.66
CA CYS A 12 4.31 -33.45 -3.11
C CYS A 12 2.84 -33.20 -2.79
N LEU A 13 2.39 -31.94 -2.70
CA LEU A 13 1.04 -31.60 -2.22
C LEU A 13 0.24 -30.82 -3.25
N SER A 14 -1.07 -31.08 -3.34
CA SER A 14 -1.99 -30.26 -4.12
C SER A 14 -2.27 -28.91 -3.45
N PHE A 15 -2.82 -27.96 -4.21
CA PHE A 15 -3.21 -26.65 -3.67
C PHE A 15 -4.25 -26.78 -2.55
N GLU A 16 -5.24 -27.67 -2.68
CA GLU A 16 -6.22 -27.91 -1.62
C GLU A 16 -5.57 -28.44 -0.33
N GLU A 17 -4.58 -29.32 -0.44
CA GLU A 17 -3.83 -29.84 0.71
C GLU A 17 -2.97 -28.76 1.38
N ILE A 18 -2.42 -27.84 0.60
CA ILE A 18 -1.65 -26.70 1.09
C ILE A 18 -2.55 -25.70 1.83
N MET A 19 -3.67 -25.32 1.23
CA MET A 19 -4.64 -24.38 1.84
C MET A 19 -5.34 -24.97 3.07
N ALA A 20 -5.45 -26.29 3.18
CA ALA A 20 -5.99 -26.95 4.38
C ALA A 20 -5.01 -26.88 5.58
N ASN A 21 -3.75 -26.49 5.36
CA ASN A 21 -2.72 -26.44 6.41
C ASN A 21 -2.19 -25.02 6.62
N LYS A 22 -2.59 -24.40 7.75
CA LYS A 22 -2.18 -23.04 8.13
C LYS A 22 -0.66 -22.77 8.09
N LYS A 23 0.18 -23.78 8.36
CA LYS A 23 1.65 -23.62 8.32
C LYS A 23 2.19 -23.60 6.88
N LEU A 24 1.50 -24.24 5.95
CA LEU A 24 1.87 -24.21 4.53
C LEU A 24 1.26 -23.00 3.83
N GLU A 25 0.09 -22.57 4.27
CA GLU A 25 -0.52 -21.29 3.88
C GLU A 25 0.42 -20.12 4.15
N SER A 26 1.09 -20.07 5.31
CA SER A 26 2.09 -19.02 5.59
C SER A 26 3.36 -19.12 4.74
N CYS A 27 3.57 -20.23 4.03
CA CYS A 27 4.71 -20.41 3.14
C CYS A 27 4.36 -20.15 1.67
N LEU A 28 3.09 -19.84 1.36
CA LEU A 28 2.54 -19.91 0.00
C LEU A 28 3.35 -19.06 -0.99
N SER A 29 3.86 -17.89 -0.59
CA SER A 29 4.67 -17.01 -1.43
C SER A 29 6.01 -17.64 -1.83
N MET A 30 6.66 -18.33 -0.90
CA MET A 30 7.90 -19.07 -1.16
C MET A 30 7.64 -20.32 -2.03
N ILE A 31 6.51 -21.01 -1.82
CA ILE A 31 6.11 -22.12 -2.70
C ILE A 31 5.85 -21.58 -4.12
N CYS A 32 5.19 -20.42 -4.26
CA CYS A 32 5.00 -19.72 -5.53
C CYS A 32 6.34 -19.41 -6.20
N GLY A 33 7.32 -18.88 -5.45
CA GLY A 33 8.66 -18.59 -5.97
C GLY A 33 9.38 -19.81 -6.55
N LEU A 34 9.30 -20.97 -5.89
CA LEU A 34 9.98 -22.20 -6.31
C LEU A 34 9.57 -22.76 -7.66
N SER A 35 8.35 -22.43 -8.11
CA SER A 35 7.84 -22.90 -9.40
C SER A 35 8.41 -22.15 -10.60
N ASN A 36 9.18 -21.09 -10.36
CA ASN A 36 9.64 -20.17 -11.37
C ASN A 36 10.92 -20.64 -12.10
N ASN A 37 10.76 -21.63 -12.99
CA ASN A 37 11.76 -21.93 -14.03
C ASN A 37 11.40 -21.27 -15.39
N ASN A 38 10.33 -20.46 -15.45
CA ASN A 38 9.88 -19.80 -16.68
C ASN A 38 9.07 -18.53 -16.34
N GLN A 39 9.29 -17.42 -17.07
CA GLN A 39 8.91 -16.03 -16.75
C GLN A 39 7.40 -15.71 -16.56
N ASN A 40 6.49 -16.69 -16.52
CA ASN A 40 5.03 -16.48 -16.52
C ASN A 40 4.27 -17.43 -15.55
N ILE A 41 4.85 -17.80 -14.40
CA ILE A 41 4.36 -18.94 -13.60
C ILE A 41 3.58 -18.61 -12.32
N ILE A 42 3.51 -17.37 -11.81
CA ILE A 42 2.60 -17.05 -10.67
C ILE A 42 1.22 -17.69 -10.90
N LEU A 43 0.75 -17.61 -12.15
CA LEU A 43 -0.53 -18.11 -12.62
C LEU A 43 -0.54 -19.65 -12.77
N LYS A 44 0.52 -20.26 -13.32
CA LYS A 44 0.64 -21.74 -13.36
C LYS A 44 0.76 -22.38 -11.98
N PHE A 45 1.37 -21.68 -11.03
CA PHE A 45 1.55 -22.15 -9.67
C PHE A 45 0.26 -22.13 -8.88
N LEU A 46 -0.48 -21.03 -8.99
CA LEU A 46 -1.85 -20.95 -8.50
C LEU A 46 -2.65 -22.13 -9.11
N VAL A 47 -2.54 -22.37 -10.41
CA VAL A 47 -3.34 -23.38 -11.14
C VAL A 47 -2.91 -24.84 -10.95
N ASN A 48 -1.67 -25.14 -10.59
CA ASN A 48 -1.23 -26.54 -10.61
C ASN A 48 -0.05 -26.80 -9.68
N LEU A 49 -0.38 -27.16 -8.44
CA LEU A 49 0.56 -27.69 -7.47
C LEU A 49 0.78 -29.21 -7.57
N ASN A 50 0.24 -29.88 -8.61
CA ASN A 50 0.52 -31.30 -8.80
C ASN A 50 0.66 -31.70 -10.28
N PRO A 51 1.89 -31.89 -10.82
CA PRO A 51 2.07 -32.30 -12.22
C PRO A 51 1.51 -33.71 -12.53
N SER A 52 1.18 -34.51 -11.51
CA SER A 52 0.59 -35.85 -11.67
C SER A 52 -0.91 -35.85 -11.97
N LYS A 53 -1.61 -34.72 -11.74
CA LYS A 53 -3.04 -34.54 -12.03
C LYS A 53 -3.23 -33.41 -13.04
N LYS A 54 -2.97 -33.68 -14.32
CA LYS A 54 -3.40 -32.80 -15.41
C LYS A 54 -4.94 -32.74 -15.44
N SER A 55 -5.54 -31.75 -14.79
CA SER A 55 -6.92 -31.36 -15.08
C SER A 55 -6.95 -30.61 -16.41
N LYS A 56 -7.92 -30.91 -17.27
CA LYS A 56 -8.07 -30.33 -18.61
C LYS A 56 -8.63 -28.90 -18.62
N GLU A 57 -8.68 -28.23 -17.46
CA GLU A 57 -9.37 -26.96 -17.26
C GLU A 57 -8.44 -25.93 -16.61
N GLU A 58 -7.35 -25.57 -17.30
CA GLU A 58 -6.39 -24.56 -16.81
C GLU A 58 -7.03 -23.16 -16.71
N SER A 59 -8.04 -22.86 -17.52
CA SER A 59 -8.68 -21.54 -17.57
C SER A 59 -9.72 -21.30 -16.47
N SER A 60 -10.45 -22.32 -16.01
CA SER A 60 -11.45 -22.17 -14.94
C SER A 60 -10.79 -22.01 -13.57
N LEU A 61 -9.62 -22.60 -13.39
CA LEU A 61 -8.89 -22.58 -12.14
C LEU A 61 -8.11 -21.27 -11.94
N LEU A 62 -7.53 -20.70 -13.00
CA LEU A 62 -6.97 -19.32 -13.00
C LEU A 62 -8.02 -18.33 -12.54
N VAL A 63 -9.19 -18.40 -13.15
CA VAL A 63 -10.34 -17.57 -12.77
C VAL A 63 -10.73 -17.86 -11.32
N SER A 64 -10.75 -19.11 -10.85
CA SER A 64 -11.08 -19.42 -9.45
C SER A 64 -10.05 -18.91 -8.44
N ILE A 65 -8.78 -18.77 -8.83
CA ILE A 65 -7.71 -18.32 -7.93
C ILE A 65 -7.52 -16.82 -8.01
N LEU A 66 -7.74 -16.20 -9.17
CA LEU A 66 -7.92 -14.76 -9.25
C LEU A 66 -9.19 -14.33 -8.54
N ASP A 67 -10.26 -15.13 -8.59
CA ASP A 67 -11.49 -14.94 -7.82
C ASP A 67 -11.28 -15.25 -6.34
N ARG A 68 -10.45 -16.23 -5.96
CA ARG A 68 -10.10 -16.48 -4.54
C ARG A 68 -9.13 -15.44 -4.00
N LEU A 69 -8.15 -14.99 -4.77
CA LEU A 69 -7.26 -13.86 -4.44
C LEU A 69 -8.09 -12.59 -4.37
N SER A 70 -8.96 -12.30 -5.34
CA SER A 70 -9.84 -11.12 -5.28
C SER A 70 -10.83 -11.19 -4.11
N LYS A 71 -11.28 -12.40 -3.72
CA LYS A 71 -12.13 -12.64 -2.54
C LYS A 71 -11.36 -12.64 -1.22
N SER A 72 -10.09 -13.03 -1.20
CA SER A 72 -9.23 -13.02 -0.01
C SER A 72 -8.67 -11.61 0.24
N ILE A 73 -8.35 -10.86 -0.82
CA ILE A 73 -8.03 -9.42 -0.89
C ILE A 73 -9.24 -8.52 -0.50
N LYS A 74 -10.21 -9.06 0.25
CA LYS A 74 -11.26 -8.27 0.92
C LYS A 74 -10.87 -7.79 2.32
N VAL A 75 -9.72 -8.24 2.85
CA VAL A 75 -9.20 -7.81 4.15
C VAL A 75 -7.81 -7.20 3.94
N PHE A 76 -7.52 -6.12 4.67
CA PHE A 76 -6.31 -5.30 4.53
C PHE A 76 -4.98 -6.09 4.56
N ASP A 77 -4.96 -7.31 5.11
CA ASP A 77 -3.75 -8.14 5.25
C ASP A 77 -3.31 -8.86 3.95
N ASP A 78 -4.17 -8.96 2.93
CA ASP A 78 -3.96 -9.84 1.79
C ASP A 78 -3.18 -9.22 0.61
N PHE A 79 -2.97 -7.89 0.61
CA PHE A 79 -2.11 -7.23 -0.39
C PHE A 79 -0.64 -7.68 -0.28
N ASN A 80 -0.20 -8.02 0.93
CA ASN A 80 1.14 -8.53 1.18
C ASN A 80 1.39 -9.81 0.37
N PHE A 81 0.38 -10.69 0.28
CA PHE A 81 0.53 -11.97 -0.41
C PHE A 81 0.84 -11.80 -1.91
N PHE A 82 0.16 -10.87 -2.59
CA PHE A 82 0.44 -10.61 -4.01
C PHE A 82 1.84 -10.04 -4.20
N TYR A 83 2.25 -9.05 -3.40
CA TYR A 83 3.57 -8.45 -3.49
C TYR A 83 4.68 -9.47 -3.28
N GLU A 84 4.52 -10.34 -2.28
CA GLU A 84 5.45 -11.42 -1.99
C GLU A 84 5.52 -12.41 -3.15
N CYS A 85 4.39 -12.89 -3.68
CA CYS A 85 4.40 -13.78 -4.84
C CYS A 85 5.07 -13.14 -6.06
N PHE A 86 4.77 -11.87 -6.32
CA PHE A 86 5.33 -11.11 -7.42
C PHE A 86 6.85 -10.96 -7.27
N TYR A 87 7.32 -10.70 -6.05
CA TYR A 87 8.73 -10.60 -5.70
C TYR A 87 9.45 -11.95 -5.77
N GLU A 88 8.95 -12.98 -5.10
CA GLU A 88 9.58 -14.30 -5.03
C GLU A 88 9.68 -14.97 -6.41
N SER A 89 8.64 -14.82 -7.22
CA SER A 89 8.66 -15.27 -8.62
C SER A 89 9.43 -14.35 -9.56
N GLN A 90 10.04 -13.25 -9.06
CA GLN A 90 10.77 -12.29 -9.88
C GLN A 90 10.01 -11.90 -11.16
N SER A 91 8.69 -11.75 -11.01
CA SER A 91 7.81 -11.59 -12.17
C SER A 91 7.90 -10.19 -12.75
N SER A 92 7.48 -10.07 -14.01
CA SER A 92 7.37 -8.78 -14.69
C SER A 92 5.91 -8.49 -15.04
N PHE A 93 5.58 -7.25 -15.42
CA PHE A 93 4.24 -6.88 -15.87
C PHE A 93 3.97 -7.41 -17.29
N THR A 94 3.63 -8.68 -17.40
CA THR A 94 3.08 -9.29 -18.62
C THR A 94 1.63 -8.85 -18.81
N ASP A 95 1.06 -9.10 -19.99
CA ASP A 95 -0.32 -8.67 -20.27
C ASP A 95 -1.35 -9.31 -19.33
N GLU A 96 -1.09 -10.55 -18.88
CA GLU A 96 -1.92 -11.23 -17.89
C GLU A 96 -1.81 -10.58 -16.51
N ILE A 97 -0.59 -10.31 -16.03
CA ILE A 97 -0.37 -9.60 -14.75
C ILE A 97 -0.95 -8.18 -14.78
N LYS A 98 -0.83 -7.48 -15.91
CA LYS A 98 -1.48 -6.17 -16.10
C LYS A 98 -2.99 -6.28 -15.96
N SER A 99 -3.62 -7.28 -16.58
CA SER A 99 -5.06 -7.51 -16.47
C SER A 99 -5.50 -7.69 -15.01
N ILE A 100 -4.74 -8.46 -14.22
CA ILE A 100 -5.02 -8.68 -12.80
C ILE A 100 -4.88 -7.38 -12.00
N VAL A 101 -3.81 -6.63 -12.28
CA VAL A 101 -3.53 -5.33 -11.66
C VAL A 101 -4.61 -4.31 -11.98
N ASP A 102 -5.13 -4.32 -13.21
CA ASP A 102 -6.19 -3.42 -13.69
C ASP A 102 -7.56 -3.79 -13.10
N GLU A 103 -7.90 -5.07 -13.08
CA GLU A 103 -9.14 -5.55 -12.44
C GLU A 103 -9.18 -5.20 -10.95
N GLN A 104 -8.06 -5.38 -10.24
CA GLN A 104 -7.92 -4.95 -8.84
C GLN A 104 -8.07 -3.43 -8.66
N ASN A 105 -7.56 -2.66 -9.61
CA ASN A 105 -7.73 -1.20 -9.62
C ASN A 105 -9.19 -0.76 -9.73
N GLU A 106 -10.01 -1.54 -10.44
CA GLU A 106 -11.44 -1.26 -10.60
C GLU A 106 -12.28 -1.74 -9.41
N LEU A 107 -11.95 -2.90 -8.83
CA LEU A 107 -12.79 -3.55 -7.81
C LEU A 107 -12.53 -3.11 -6.37
N ASN A 108 -11.28 -2.86 -5.98
CA ASN A 108 -10.88 -2.78 -4.56
C ASN A 108 -10.28 -1.42 -4.16
N ASP A 109 -10.79 -0.33 -4.74
CA ASP A 109 -10.22 1.02 -4.61
C ASP A 109 -8.76 1.15 -5.08
N GLY A 110 -8.23 0.14 -5.77
CA GLY A 110 -6.87 0.12 -6.31
C GLY A 110 -5.73 0.03 -5.31
N TRP A 111 -4.51 -0.02 -5.87
CA TRP A 111 -3.31 -0.43 -5.14
C TRP A 111 -2.89 0.57 -4.05
N LYS A 112 -2.51 0.01 -2.91
CA LYS A 112 -2.17 0.73 -1.68
C LYS A 112 -0.80 0.28 -1.16
N ILE A 113 -0.01 1.23 -0.69
CA ILE A 113 1.28 0.99 -0.02
C ILE A 113 1.18 1.58 1.39
N SER A 114 1.52 0.78 2.40
CA SER A 114 1.57 1.20 3.81
C SER A 114 3.00 1.20 4.32
N ILE A 115 3.41 2.23 5.06
CA ILE A 115 4.68 2.28 5.78
C ILE A 115 4.38 2.52 7.26
N ASP A 116 4.55 1.48 8.06
CA ASP A 116 4.19 1.45 9.48
C ASP A 116 5.27 0.73 10.31
N ASP A 117 5.16 0.83 11.64
CA ASP A 117 6.12 0.21 12.57
C ASP A 117 6.15 -1.33 12.49
N GLY A 118 5.06 -1.96 12.06
CA GLY A 118 4.97 -3.42 11.90
C GLY A 118 5.60 -3.94 10.62
N LYS A 119 5.89 -3.04 9.67
CA LYS A 119 6.44 -3.40 8.36
C LYS A 119 7.83 -4.00 8.48
N THR A 120 8.01 -5.19 7.90
CA THR A 120 9.31 -5.86 7.84
C THR A 120 10.14 -5.37 6.66
N SER A 121 11.47 -5.56 6.73
CA SER A 121 12.37 -5.30 5.59
C SER A 121 12.02 -6.16 4.37
N TYR A 122 11.56 -7.39 4.59
CA TYR A 122 11.08 -8.28 3.54
C TYR A 122 9.84 -7.72 2.83
N ALA A 123 8.83 -7.31 3.59
CA ALA A 123 7.62 -6.68 3.02
C ALA A 123 7.97 -5.39 2.26
N THR A 124 8.89 -4.59 2.81
CA THR A 124 9.40 -3.37 2.16
C THR A 124 10.10 -3.67 0.84
N SER A 125 10.86 -4.77 0.76
CA SER A 125 11.52 -5.22 -0.47
C SER A 125 10.52 -5.67 -1.52
N CYS A 126 9.50 -6.45 -1.13
CA CYS A 126 8.44 -6.92 -2.02
C CYS A 126 7.67 -5.76 -2.66
N GLU A 127 7.27 -4.78 -1.85
CA GLU A 127 6.59 -3.58 -2.33
C GLU A 127 7.48 -2.71 -3.20
N ASN A 128 8.75 -2.51 -2.83
CA ASN A 128 9.70 -1.78 -3.68
C ASN A 128 9.81 -2.40 -5.07
N TYR A 129 9.86 -3.73 -5.13
CA TYR A 129 9.90 -4.47 -6.39
C TYR A 129 8.62 -4.24 -7.21
N PHE A 130 7.45 -4.42 -6.61
CA PHE A 130 6.17 -4.18 -7.29
C PHE A 130 6.05 -2.73 -7.79
N VAL A 131 6.28 -1.75 -6.93
CA VAL A 131 6.15 -0.31 -7.22
C VAL A 131 7.05 0.10 -8.40
N ASN A 132 8.24 -0.50 -8.51
CA ASN A 132 9.13 -0.25 -9.66
C ASN A 132 8.47 -0.59 -11.00
N TYR A 133 7.77 -1.72 -11.09
CA TYR A 133 7.07 -2.11 -12.32
C TYR A 133 5.76 -1.33 -12.49
N TYR A 134 5.03 -1.14 -11.39
CA TYR A 134 3.75 -0.45 -11.39
C TYR A 134 3.89 1.00 -11.91
N ILE A 135 4.83 1.77 -11.37
CA ILE A 135 5.08 3.15 -11.80
C ILE A 135 5.60 3.19 -13.25
N LYS A 136 6.53 2.30 -13.63
CA LYS A 136 7.05 2.22 -15.02
C LYS A 136 5.96 1.92 -16.04
N SER A 137 4.88 1.28 -15.62
CA SER A 137 3.73 1.00 -16.47
C SER A 137 2.82 2.21 -16.72
N GLY A 138 3.13 3.38 -16.15
CA GLY A 138 2.37 4.61 -16.28
C GLY A 138 1.14 4.69 -15.37
N ARG A 139 0.96 3.73 -14.46
CA ARG A 139 -0.16 3.70 -13.51
C ARG A 139 0.15 4.50 -12.26
N LYS A 140 -0.86 5.16 -11.69
CA LYS A 140 -0.76 5.91 -10.42
C LYS A 140 -1.29 5.05 -9.27
N LEU A 141 -0.59 5.04 -8.14
CA LEU A 141 -1.06 4.37 -6.92
C LEU A 141 -2.31 5.07 -6.42
N LYS A 142 -3.26 4.32 -5.84
CA LYS A 142 -4.40 4.96 -5.21
C LYS A 142 -3.99 5.58 -3.88
N TRP A 143 -3.35 4.78 -3.02
CA TRP A 143 -3.09 5.15 -1.64
C TRP A 143 -1.62 4.96 -1.26
N LEU A 144 -1.07 5.97 -0.60
CA LEU A 144 0.14 5.88 0.21
C LEU A 144 -0.25 6.21 1.64
N ILE A 145 -0.07 5.26 2.55
CA ILE A 145 -0.38 5.39 3.97
C ILE A 145 0.95 5.34 4.73
N VAL A 146 1.18 6.30 5.62
CA VAL A 146 2.39 6.35 6.43
C VAL A 146 2.04 6.59 7.90
N ASP A 147 2.27 5.56 8.71
CA ASP A 147 2.07 5.54 10.15
C ASP A 147 3.38 5.15 10.85
N LYS A 148 4.43 5.91 10.56
CA LYS A 148 5.79 5.71 11.08
C LYS A 148 6.53 7.03 11.13
N ASN A 149 7.30 7.26 12.19
CA ASN A 149 8.06 8.50 12.39
C ASN A 149 9.57 8.34 12.10
N ILE A 150 10.11 7.13 12.22
CA ILE A 150 11.51 6.82 11.90
C ILE A 150 11.54 5.82 10.75
N LEU A 151 12.00 6.27 9.59
CA LEU A 151 12.08 5.46 8.38
C LEU A 151 13.50 4.91 8.19
N SER A 152 13.61 3.63 7.84
CA SER A 152 14.83 3.06 7.28
C SER A 152 15.12 3.63 5.89
N ASP A 153 16.34 3.46 5.38
CA ASP A 153 16.71 3.95 4.04
C ASP A 153 15.86 3.32 2.92
N GLU A 154 15.47 2.05 3.08
CA GLU A 154 14.59 1.36 2.11
C GLU A 154 13.17 1.93 2.12
N GLU A 155 12.63 2.24 3.30
CA GLU A 155 11.30 2.83 3.45
C GLU A 155 11.29 4.29 2.97
N LYS A 156 12.36 5.05 3.22
CA LYS A 156 12.55 6.39 2.66
C LYS A 156 12.49 6.33 1.13
N ASN A 157 13.23 5.42 0.51
CA ASN A 157 13.23 5.24 -0.94
C ASN A 157 11.85 4.84 -1.49
N LEU A 158 11.15 3.94 -0.79
CA LEU A 158 9.79 3.53 -1.14
C LEU A 158 8.82 4.72 -1.09
N LEU A 159 8.84 5.50 0.00
CA LEU A 159 8.01 6.69 0.17
C LEU A 159 8.24 7.71 -0.94
N ILE A 160 9.50 8.04 -1.25
CA ILE A 160 9.85 8.96 -2.34
C ILE A 160 9.27 8.47 -3.66
N ARG A 161 9.43 7.18 -3.99
CA ARG A 161 8.93 6.63 -5.25
C ARG A 161 7.41 6.70 -5.32
N CYS A 162 6.73 6.20 -4.29
CA CYS A 162 5.26 6.20 -4.24
C CYS A 162 4.69 7.62 -4.33
N SER A 163 5.26 8.57 -3.60
CA SER A 163 4.76 9.94 -3.50
C SER A 163 4.81 10.73 -4.82
N THR A 164 5.73 10.39 -5.73
CA THR A 164 5.75 10.99 -7.08
C THR A 164 4.63 10.49 -7.98
N ASN A 165 3.94 9.41 -7.61
CA ASN A 165 2.95 8.78 -8.47
C ASN A 165 1.79 8.17 -7.67
N VAL A 166 1.19 8.99 -6.79
CA VAL A 166 0.05 8.60 -5.96
C VAL A 166 -1.11 9.59 -6.05
N ARG A 167 -2.34 9.09 -5.98
CA ARG A 167 -3.55 9.91 -5.92
C ARG A 167 -3.78 10.46 -4.53
N ASN A 168 -3.79 9.58 -3.54
CA ASN A 168 -4.17 9.90 -2.18
C ASN A 168 -3.06 9.56 -1.19
N VAL A 169 -2.81 10.46 -0.25
CA VAL A 169 -1.81 10.29 0.80
C VAL A 169 -2.47 10.38 2.15
N TRP A 170 -2.07 9.51 3.08
CA TRP A 170 -2.53 9.53 4.45
C TRP A 170 -1.34 9.45 5.41
N PHE A 171 -1.20 10.48 6.25
CA PHE A 171 -0.26 10.51 7.35
C PHE A 171 -0.95 10.34 8.69
N CYS A 172 -0.43 9.45 9.53
CA CYS A 172 -0.84 9.33 10.94
C CYS A 172 0.16 9.97 11.91
N ARG A 173 1.38 10.29 11.43
CA ARG A 173 2.49 10.81 12.23
C ARG A 173 3.31 11.83 11.45
N PRO A 174 3.99 12.78 12.12
CA PRO A 174 5.02 13.60 11.49
C PRO A 174 6.16 12.73 10.96
N ILE A 175 6.61 13.02 9.74
CA ILE A 175 7.71 12.31 9.08
C ILE A 175 8.75 13.32 8.66
N ASN A 176 9.90 13.30 9.33
CA ASN A 176 11.03 14.13 8.97
C ASN A 176 11.74 13.54 7.76
N PHE A 177 11.82 14.33 6.69
CA PHE A 177 12.43 13.92 5.45
C PHE A 177 13.48 14.92 4.96
N GLU A 178 14.50 15.20 5.79
CA GLU A 178 15.81 15.80 5.44
C GLU A 178 15.86 16.66 4.14
N GLY A 179 14.98 17.65 4.00
CA GLY A 179 14.93 18.57 2.87
C GLY A 179 14.29 18.05 1.57
N TRP A 180 13.86 16.79 1.49
CA TRP A 180 13.03 16.32 0.38
C TRP A 180 11.61 16.90 0.48
N LYS A 181 11.03 17.23 -0.66
CA LYS A 181 9.66 17.71 -0.75
C LYS A 181 8.92 16.99 -1.88
N PRO A 182 7.64 16.66 -1.68
CA PRO A 182 6.80 16.19 -2.77
C PRO A 182 6.75 17.26 -3.88
N LYS A 183 6.50 16.83 -5.13
CA LYS A 183 6.44 17.72 -6.30
C LYS A 183 5.15 17.56 -7.09
N ASP A 184 4.63 16.34 -7.13
CA ASP A 184 3.44 16.03 -7.90
C ASP A 184 2.18 16.34 -7.10
N LYS A 185 1.14 16.75 -7.83
CA LYS A 185 -0.15 17.06 -7.26
C LYS A 185 -0.82 15.78 -6.74
N ILE A 186 -1.36 15.87 -5.53
CA ILE A 186 -2.17 14.80 -4.92
C ILE A 186 -3.64 15.20 -4.95
N GLU A 187 -4.50 14.24 -5.22
CA GLU A 187 -5.95 14.43 -5.26
C GLU A 187 -6.48 14.65 -3.84
N TRP A 188 -6.03 13.83 -2.89
CA TRP A 188 -6.50 13.88 -1.52
C TRP A 188 -5.37 13.66 -0.52
N LEU A 189 -5.34 14.50 0.52
CA LEU A 189 -4.43 14.37 1.65
C LEU A 189 -5.23 14.21 2.94
N ALA A 190 -4.97 13.13 3.68
CA ALA A 190 -5.39 12.99 5.06
C ALA A 190 -4.20 13.11 6.01
N ILE A 191 -4.34 13.91 7.06
CA ILE A 191 -3.40 13.97 8.17
C ILE A 191 -4.19 13.75 9.45
N TRP A 192 -3.97 12.61 10.09
CA TRP A 192 -4.68 12.19 11.28
C TRP A 192 -3.73 12.12 12.46
N ILE A 193 -3.75 13.18 13.26
CA ILE A 193 -2.93 13.31 14.45
C ILE A 193 -3.77 12.85 15.63
N LEU A 194 -3.63 11.56 15.96
CA LEU A 194 -4.38 10.90 17.01
C LEU A 194 -3.84 11.23 18.42
N ASP A 195 -4.64 10.91 19.43
CA ASP A 195 -4.52 11.32 20.85
C ASP A 195 -3.20 10.98 21.56
N TYR A 196 -2.30 10.25 20.91
CA TYR A 196 -1.01 9.81 21.46
C TYR A 196 0.19 10.55 20.87
N TYR A 197 -0.02 11.48 19.92
CA TYR A 197 1.04 12.31 19.34
C TYR A 197 0.76 13.80 19.50
N LEU A 198 1.45 14.40 20.47
CA LEU A 198 1.57 15.85 20.55
C LEU A 198 2.54 16.32 19.48
N ILE A 199 2.09 17.24 18.63
CA ILE A 199 2.91 17.85 17.59
C ILE A 199 3.09 19.33 17.88
N THR A 200 4.27 19.87 17.59
CA THR A 200 4.50 21.30 17.67
C THR A 200 4.10 21.99 16.37
N LYS A 201 3.90 23.32 16.42
CA LYS A 201 3.71 24.14 15.22
C LYS A 201 4.83 23.91 14.19
N LYS A 202 6.08 23.82 14.67
CA LYS A 202 7.26 23.58 13.84
C LYS A 202 7.20 22.22 13.16
N ASP A 203 6.82 21.17 13.89
CA ASP A 203 6.66 19.83 13.30
C ASP A 203 5.59 19.84 12.21
N PHE A 204 4.47 20.53 12.42
CA PHE A 204 3.43 20.64 11.40
C PHE A 204 3.94 21.34 10.13
N GLU A 205 4.61 22.48 10.32
CA GLU A 205 5.15 23.30 9.24
C GLU A 205 6.21 22.55 8.42
N GLU A 206 7.14 21.88 9.08
CA GLU A 206 8.24 21.19 8.40
C GLU A 206 7.78 19.89 7.71
N ASN A 207 6.85 19.15 8.32
CA ASN A 207 6.50 17.80 7.87
C ASN A 207 5.23 17.72 7.02
N PHE A 208 4.23 18.58 7.26
CA PHE A 208 2.91 18.49 6.60
C PHE A 208 2.63 19.61 5.61
N LEU A 209 3.06 20.84 5.90
CA LEU A 209 2.79 21.99 5.03
C LEU A 209 3.25 21.80 3.57
N PRO A 210 4.41 21.16 3.29
CA PRO A 210 4.81 20.85 1.91
C PRO A 210 3.79 20.00 1.14
N TRP A 211 3.10 19.08 1.83
CA TRP A 211 2.08 18.20 1.23
C TRP A 211 0.75 18.92 1.05
N ILE A 212 0.34 19.71 2.05
CA ILE A 212 -0.88 20.51 2.02
C ILE A 212 -0.89 21.43 0.80
N ASN A 213 0.26 22.02 0.46
CA ASN A 213 0.40 22.89 -0.71
C ASN A 213 0.25 22.18 -2.07
N LEU A 214 0.29 20.85 -2.10
CA LEU A 214 0.17 20.05 -3.32
C LEU A 214 -1.16 19.30 -3.43
N CYS A 215 -2.02 19.37 -2.42
CA CYS A 215 -3.29 18.64 -2.41
C CYS A 215 -4.44 19.47 -3.00
N GLU A 216 -5.38 18.79 -3.66
CA GLU A 216 -6.66 19.40 -4.05
C GLU A 216 -7.68 19.37 -2.91
N GLU A 217 -7.71 18.26 -2.18
CA GLU A 217 -8.61 18.04 -1.07
C GLU A 217 -7.84 17.66 0.20
N LEU A 218 -8.23 18.24 1.33
CA LEU A 218 -7.55 18.07 2.62
C LEU A 218 -8.51 17.56 3.70
N ASN A 219 -8.12 16.52 4.43
CA ASN A 219 -8.80 16.07 5.63
C ASN A 219 -7.83 16.10 6.82
N LEU A 220 -8.08 16.98 7.78
CA LEU A 220 -7.30 17.09 9.00
C LEU A 220 -8.10 16.54 10.18
N LEU A 221 -7.53 15.57 10.88
CA LEU A 221 -7.96 15.18 12.22
C LEU A 221 -6.87 15.64 13.19
N LEU A 222 -7.22 16.56 14.07
CA LEU A 222 -6.28 17.28 14.91
C LEU A 222 -6.53 16.96 16.38
N HIS A 223 -5.44 16.72 17.11
CA HIS A 223 -5.43 16.57 18.56
C HIS A 223 -5.99 17.83 19.26
N ASP A 224 -6.73 17.65 20.36
CA ASP A 224 -7.41 18.73 21.08
C ASP A 224 -6.46 19.76 21.71
N ASP A 225 -5.24 19.30 22.06
CA ASP A 225 -4.14 20.11 22.61
C ASP A 225 -3.41 20.98 21.57
N ILE A 226 -3.73 20.89 20.28
CA ILE A 226 -3.16 21.83 19.29
C ILE A 226 -3.61 23.25 19.63
N ASP A 227 -2.65 24.15 19.85
CA ASP A 227 -2.88 25.55 20.20
C ASP A 227 -2.63 26.53 19.02
N PHE A 228 -2.09 26.03 17.91
CA PHE A 228 -1.77 26.78 16.69
C PHE A 228 -2.79 26.57 15.56
N ILE A 229 -4.05 26.24 15.88
CA ILE A 229 -5.12 26.02 14.88
C ILE A 229 -5.34 27.24 13.97
N LYS A 230 -5.12 28.46 14.48
CA LYS A 230 -5.21 29.70 13.70
C LYS A 230 -4.15 29.76 12.60
N ASP A 231 -2.94 29.26 12.87
CA ASP A 231 -1.89 29.18 11.87
C ASP A 231 -2.22 28.15 10.78
N ILE A 232 -2.77 26.98 11.18
CA ILE A 232 -3.26 25.96 10.22
C ILE A 232 -4.31 26.55 9.28
N CYS A 233 -5.26 27.29 9.84
CA CYS A 233 -6.29 28.00 9.09
C CYS A 233 -5.69 28.97 8.07
N GLU A 234 -4.70 29.75 8.48
CA GLU A 234 -4.03 30.72 7.61
C GLU A 234 -3.23 30.05 6.50
N TRP A 235 -2.53 28.95 6.82
CA TRP A 235 -1.87 28.13 5.82
C TRP A 235 -2.86 27.60 4.77
N ILE A 236 -3.99 27.06 5.19
CA ILE A 236 -5.05 26.56 4.28
C ILE A 236 -5.61 27.69 3.41
N ARG A 237 -5.84 28.89 3.96
CA ARG A 237 -6.29 30.07 3.19
C ARG A 237 -5.28 30.47 2.11
N CYS A 238 -4.00 30.32 2.41
CA CYS A 238 -2.91 30.64 1.48
C CYS A 238 -2.64 29.52 0.46
N SER A 239 -3.26 28.35 0.61
CA SER A 239 -3.09 27.20 -0.28
C SER A 239 -4.16 27.14 -1.38
N ASN A 240 -3.89 26.38 -2.44
CA ASN A 240 -4.83 26.17 -3.57
C ASN A 240 -5.84 25.04 -3.33
N ILE A 241 -6.24 24.82 -2.07
CA ILE A 241 -7.10 23.69 -1.68
C ILE A 241 -8.54 23.99 -2.09
N LYS A 242 -9.16 23.05 -2.79
CA LYS A 242 -10.54 23.19 -3.29
C LYS A 242 -11.58 22.80 -2.26
N LYS A 243 -11.27 21.79 -1.44
CA LYS A 243 -12.16 21.29 -0.39
C LYS A 243 -11.33 20.89 0.81
N PHE A 244 -11.82 21.19 2.00
CA PHE A 244 -11.21 20.66 3.21
C PHE A 244 -12.25 20.32 4.27
N VAL A 245 -11.85 19.45 5.18
CA VAL A 245 -12.54 19.15 6.43
C VAL A 245 -11.50 19.16 7.54
N ILE A 246 -11.78 19.87 8.63
CA ILE A 246 -10.98 19.81 9.86
C ILE A 246 -11.87 19.25 10.96
N LEU A 247 -11.42 18.19 11.61
CA LEU A 247 -11.97 17.69 12.87
C LEU A 247 -11.03 18.10 14.00
N TYR A 248 -11.52 18.94 14.90
CA TYR A 248 -10.76 19.47 16.04
C TYR A 248 -11.70 19.65 17.23
N ARG A 249 -11.34 19.14 18.43
CA ARG A 249 -12.18 19.21 19.64
C ARG A 249 -13.59 18.67 19.45
N GLY A 250 -13.66 17.54 18.75
CA GLY A 250 -14.91 16.84 18.43
C GLY A 250 -15.84 17.59 17.45
N LYS A 251 -15.38 18.68 16.83
CA LYS A 251 -16.18 19.48 15.89
C LYS A 251 -15.62 19.43 14.48
N TYR A 252 -16.53 19.36 13.51
CA TYR A 252 -16.21 19.40 12.09
C TYR A 252 -16.32 20.82 11.56
N PHE A 253 -15.29 21.26 10.84
CA PHE A 253 -15.21 22.56 10.20
C PHE A 253 -14.98 22.36 8.71
N ARG A 254 -15.78 23.06 7.90
CA ARG A 254 -15.67 23.04 6.42
C ARG A 254 -15.45 24.43 5.85
N ASN A 255 -15.48 25.44 6.70
CA ASN A 255 -15.11 26.81 6.39
C ASN A 255 -14.09 27.29 7.43
N VAL A 256 -13.01 27.91 6.97
CA VAL A 256 -11.92 28.39 7.83
C VAL A 256 -12.41 29.46 8.79
N ASP A 257 -13.43 30.22 8.39
CA ASP A 257 -14.01 31.28 9.22
C ASP A 257 -14.78 30.73 10.43
N GLU A 258 -15.25 29.47 10.37
CA GLU A 258 -15.92 28.79 11.49
C GLU A 258 -14.97 28.52 12.67
N LEU A 259 -13.65 28.53 12.43
CA LEU A 259 -12.59 28.27 13.42
C LEU A 259 -12.07 29.54 14.11
N THR A 260 -12.59 30.72 13.74
CA THR A 260 -12.11 32.02 14.25
C THR A 260 -12.93 32.62 15.41
N LEU A 261 -13.91 31.87 15.93
CA LEU A 261 -14.69 32.19 17.14
C LEU A 261 -14.13 31.51 18.39
#